data_AF-A0AAQ0B4W6-F1
#
_entry.id   AF-A0AAQ0B4W6-F1
#
_cell.length_a   1.000
_cell.length_b   1.000
_cell.length_c   1.000
_cell.angle_alpha   90.00
_cell.angle_beta   90.00
_cell.angle_gamma   90.00
#
_symmetry.space_group_name_H-M   'P 1'
#
loop_
_entity.id
_entity.type
_entity.pdbx_description
1 polymer ?
#
loop_
_entity_poly.entity_id
_entity_poly.type
_entity_poly.pdbx_seq_one_letter_code
_entity_poly.pdbx_strand_id
1 'polypeptide(L)' 'MQNEKQETKFSNERLSTCLSCSLIIKTFLLERCSVCGCFVRLKTKIKSESCPISKWSKE' A
#
# COMPACT_ATOMS: atom_id res chain seq x y z
N MET A 1 4.91 -5.12 22.62
CA MET A 1 4.32 -5.71 21.40
C MET A 1 4.31 -4.64 20.33
N GLN A 2 5.19 -4.72 19.34
CA GLN A 2 5.10 -4.07 18.00
C GLN A 2 6.41 -4.41 17.28
N ASN A 3 6.52 -5.67 16.84
CA ASN A 3 7.70 -6.21 16.19
C ASN A 3 7.85 -5.64 14.79
N GLU A 4 8.98 -4.99 14.59
CA GLU A 4 9.95 -5.19 13.51
C GLU A 4 9.42 -5.38 12.07
N LYS A 5 9.76 -4.35 11.28
CA LYS A 5 9.86 -4.26 9.82
C LYS A 5 10.18 -5.60 9.12
N GLN A 6 9.17 -6.37 8.76
CA GLN A 6 9.30 -7.35 7.68
C GLN A 6 8.96 -6.66 6.36
N GLU A 7 9.97 -6.08 5.71
CA GLU A 7 9.83 -5.61 4.34
C GLU A 7 9.89 -6.82 3.39
N THR A 8 8.72 -7.37 3.11
CA THR A 8 8.57 -8.51 2.21
C THR A 8 8.59 -8.06 0.75
N LYS A 9 9.02 -8.95 -0.16
CA LYS A 9 9.06 -8.66 -1.61
C LYS A 9 7.71 -8.14 -2.13
N PHE A 10 6.59 -8.75 -1.70
CA PHE A 10 5.25 -8.30 -2.06
C PHE A 10 4.92 -6.89 -1.57
N SER A 11 5.44 -6.46 -0.40
CA SER A 11 5.15 -5.13 0.14
C SER A 11 5.73 -4.03 -0.76
N ASN A 12 6.95 -4.23 -1.25
CA ASN A 12 7.61 -3.31 -2.16
C ASN A 12 6.97 -3.32 -3.56
N GLU A 13 6.59 -4.50 -4.06
CA GLU A 13 5.91 -4.62 -5.35
C GLU A 13 4.55 -3.91 -5.32
N ARG A 14 3.71 -4.21 -4.32
CA ARG A 14 2.41 -3.55 -4.11
C ARG A 14 2.56 -2.05 -3.90
N LEU A 15 3.59 -1.61 -3.15
CA LEU A 15 3.87 -0.20 -2.93
C LEU A 15 4.23 0.49 -4.23
N SER A 16 5.10 -0.11 -5.04
CA SER A 16 5.45 0.41 -6.37
C SER A 16 4.21 0.55 -7.26
N THR A 17 3.35 -0.48 -7.31
CA THR A 17 2.06 -0.41 -8.03
C THR A 17 1.19 0.76 -7.56
N CYS A 18 1.17 1.02 -6.26
CA CYS A 18 0.40 2.12 -5.70
C CYS A 18 1.02 3.48 -6.01
N LEU A 19 2.34 3.61 -5.96
CA LEU A 19 3.07 4.84 -6.30
C LEU A 19 2.91 5.20 -7.77
N SER A 20 2.81 4.20 -8.66
CA SER A 20 2.50 4.39 -10.07
C SER A 20 0.99 4.58 -10.35
N CYS A 21 0.13 4.58 -9.34
CA CYS A 21 -1.31 4.70 -9.53
C CYS A 21 -1.73 6.17 -9.61
N SER A 22 -2.44 6.57 -10.67
CA SER A 22 -2.95 7.94 -10.86
C SER A 22 -3.92 8.40 -9.77
N LEU A 23 -4.45 7.47 -8.97
CA LEU A 23 -5.36 7.72 -7.86
C LEU A 23 -4.65 7.83 -6.51
N ILE A 24 -3.31 7.88 -6.49
CA ILE A 24 -2.56 8.13 -5.25
C ILE A 24 -2.51 9.62 -4.96
N ILE A 25 -2.85 9.99 -3.73
CA ILE A 25 -2.65 11.32 -3.20
C ILE A 25 -1.25 11.34 -2.58
N LYS A 26 -0.31 11.93 -3.31
CA LYS A 26 1.05 12.20 -2.84
C LYS A 26 1.09 13.61 -2.25
N THR A 27 1.02 13.70 -0.94
CA THR A 27 1.28 14.95 -0.21
C THR A 27 2.75 14.94 0.25
N PHE A 28 3.29 16.11 0.58
CA PHE A 28 4.70 16.34 0.92
C PHE A 28 5.30 15.32 1.92
N LEU A 29 4.49 14.77 2.83
CA LEU A 29 4.92 13.79 3.84
C LEU A 29 4.11 12.48 3.83
N LEU A 30 3.04 12.39 3.04
CA LEU A 30 2.06 11.31 3.15
C LEU A 30 1.62 10.79 1.78
N GLU A 31 1.62 9.47 1.65
CA GLU A 31 1.13 8.74 0.48
C GLU A 31 -0.14 7.99 0.87
N ARG A 32 -1.29 8.46 0.36
CA ARG A 32 -2.60 7.87 0.63
C ARG A 32 -3.31 7.50 -0.66
N CYS A 33 -4.13 6.46 -0.62
CA CYS A 33 -4.98 6.11 -1.76
C CYS A 33 -6.22 7.01 -1.78
N SER A 34 -6.55 7.63 -2.92
CA SER A 34 -7.79 8.43 -3.07
C SER A 34 -9.06 7.57 -2.96
N VAL A 35 -8.97 6.28 -3.31
CA VAL A 35 -10.13 5.37 -3.34
C VAL A 35 -10.50 4.85 -1.95
N CYS A 36 -9.53 4.35 -1.18
CA CYS A 36 -9.80 3.79 0.16
C CYS A 36 -9.38 4.72 1.31
N GLY A 37 -8.69 5.83 1.04
CA GLY A 37 -8.16 6.75 2.05
C GLY A 37 -6.99 6.20 2.88
N CYS A 38 -6.65 4.91 2.75
CA CYS A 38 -5.60 4.28 3.55
C CYS A 38 -4.19 4.76 3.18
N PHE A 39 -3.29 4.70 4.16
CA PHE A 39 -1.86 4.88 3.95
C PHE A 39 -1.27 3.70 3.20
N VAL A 40 -0.73 3.98 2.01
CA VAL A 40 -0.35 2.88 1.11
C VAL A 40 0.87 2.13 1.62
N ARG A 41 1.81 2.81 2.28
CA ARG A 41 2.96 2.19 2.97
C ARG A 41 2.58 1.18 4.06
N LEU A 42 1.43 1.36 4.70
CA LEU A 42 0.94 0.45 5.72
C LEU A 42 0.10 -0.64 5.08
N LYS A 43 -0.85 -0.26 4.22
CA LYS A 43 -1.77 -1.19 3.55
C LYS A 43 -1.03 -2.26 2.73
N THR A 44 0.06 -1.90 2.05
CA THR A 44 0.84 -2.85 1.24
C THR A 44 1.57 -3.91 2.06
N LYS A 45 1.82 -3.64 3.35
CA LYS A 45 2.43 -4.58 4.30
C LYS A 45 1.42 -5.58 4.88
N ILE A 46 0.14 -5.25 4.84
CA ILE A 46 -0.92 -6.12 5.38
C ILE A 46 -1.25 -7.18 4.32
N LYS A 47 -0.97 -8.45 4.66
CA LYS A 47 -1.23 -9.58 3.75
C LYS A 47 -2.72 -9.81 3.47
N SER A 48 -3.54 -9.65 4.52
CA SER A 48 -4.99 -9.85 4.48
C SER A 48 -5.74 -8.77 3.70
N GLU A 49 -5.07 -7.66 3.37
CA GLU A 49 -5.66 -6.56 2.63
C GLU A 49 -5.49 -6.78 1.13
N SER A 50 -6.41 -6.19 0.37
CA SER A 50 -6.37 -6.16 -1.09
C SER A 50 -6.66 -4.76 -1.60
N CYS A 51 -6.29 -4.52 -2.86
CA CYS A 51 -6.57 -3.24 -3.50
C CYS A 51 -8.08 -3.07 -3.76
N PRO A 52 -8.71 -1.93 -3.40
CA PRO A 52 -10.13 -1.69 -3.68
C PRO A 52 -10.46 -1.64 -5.18
N ILE A 53 -9.46 -1.36 -6.03
CA ILE A 53 -9.57 -1.33 -7.49
C ILE A 53 -8.96 -2.58 -8.15
N SER A 54 -8.71 -3.64 -7.36
CA SER A 54 -8.17 -4.93 -7.83
C SER A 54 -6.81 -4.86 -8.56
N LYS A 55 -5.99 -3.81 -8.32
CA LYS A 55 -4.62 -3.73 -8.88
C LYS A 55 -3.63 -4.71 -8.26
N TRP A 56 -3.89 -5.16 -7.04
CA TRP A 56 -3.11 -6.17 -6.34
C TRP A 56 -4.02 -6.94 -5.38
N SER A 57 -3.74 -8.23 -5.23
CA SER A 57 -4.54 -9.17 -4.44
C SER A 57 -3.92 -9.41 -3.06
N LYS A 58 -4.76 -9.85 -2.12
CA LYS A 58 -4.30 -10.45 -0.87
C LYS A 58 -3.46 -11.70 -1.19
N GLU A 59 -2.41 -11.92 -0.40
CA GLU A 59 -1.65 -13.18 -0.44
C GLU A 59 -2.23 -14.14 0.59
#